data_AF-A0A1H0TDF8-F1
#
_entry.id   AF-A0A1H0TDF8-F1
#
_cell.length_a   1.000
_cell.length_b   1.000
_cell.length_c   1.000
_cell.angle_alpha   90.00
_cell.angle_beta   90.00
_cell.angle_gamma   90.00
#
_symmetry.space_group_name_H-M   'P 1'
#
loop_
_entity.id
_entity.type
_entity.pdbx_description
1 polymer ?
#
loop_
_entity_poly.entity_id
_entity_poly.type
_entity_poly.pdbx_seq_one_letter_code
_entity_poly.pdbx_strand_id
1 'polypeptide(L)'
;MGRNYDRLLFEYKKLWNNRALVGNDSQAILFLTIERDLRDELTHPRVRKQPLEKFYLAIKRINESIIEDKDKSALIQIYINLLEKTQNG
;
A
#
# COMPACT_ATOMS: atom_id res chain seq x y z
N MET A 1 6.83 20.90 1.98
CA MET A 1 6.62 20.21 0.69
C MET A 1 5.56 19.13 0.91
N GLY A 2 4.35 19.32 0.39
CA GLY A 2 3.29 18.32 0.49
C GLY A 2 3.64 17.07 -0.32
N ARG A 3 3.37 15.89 0.24
CA ARG A 3 3.40 14.64 -0.54
C ARG A 3 2.38 14.75 -1.68
N ASN A 4 2.80 14.51 -2.91
CA ASN A 4 1.90 14.48 -4.06
C ASN A 4 1.23 13.09 -4.11
N TYR A 5 0.09 12.96 -3.44
CA TYR A 5 -0.62 11.69 -3.32
C TYR A 5 -1.21 11.21 -4.65
N ASP A 6 -1.53 12.12 -5.58
CA ASP A 6 -1.99 11.75 -6.93
C ASP A 6 -0.91 10.99 -7.70
N ARG A 7 0.33 11.47 -7.64
CA ARG A 7 1.49 10.81 -8.23
C ARG A 7 1.76 9.46 -7.57
N LEU A 8 1.76 9.40 -6.24
CA LEU A 8 1.97 8.15 -5.51
C LEU A 8 0.89 7.12 -5.84
N LEU A 9 -0.37 7.54 -5.93
CA LEU A 9 -1.48 6.69 -6.32
C LEU A 9 -1.34 6.19 -7.76
N PHE A 10 -0.91 7.05 -8.68
CA PHE A 10 -0.68 6.68 -10.07
C PHE A 10 0.42 5.61 -10.21
N GLU A 11 1.56 5.79 -9.54
CA GLU A 11 2.63 4.79 -9.53
C GLU A 11 2.20 3.49 -8.83
N TYR A 12 1.47 3.60 -7.71
CA TYR A 12 0.91 2.45 -7.02
C TYR A 12 -0.08 1.65 -7.88
N LYS A 13 -0.93 2.34 -8.65
CA LYS A 13 -1.87 1.71 -9.61
C LYS A 13 -1.13 0.89 -10.67
N LYS A 14 0.01 1.37 -11.17
CA LYS A 14 0.84 0.62 -12.12
C LYS A 14 1.39 -0.67 -11.50
N LEU A 15 1.80 -0.63 -10.24
CA LEU A 15 2.30 -1.84 -9.56
C LEU A 15 1.23 -2.90 -9.46
N TRP A 16 0.02 -2.54 -9.07
CA TRP A 16 -1.03 -3.48 -8.68
C TRP A 16 -2.13 -3.70 -9.73
N ASN A 17 -1.91 -3.21 -10.95
CA ASN A 17 -2.70 -3.44 -12.16
C ASN A 17 -4.22 -3.29 -11.95
N ASN A 18 -4.69 -2.05 -11.79
CA ASN A 18 -6.12 -1.70 -11.84
C ASN A 18 -7.01 -2.43 -10.81
N ARG A 19 -6.57 -2.55 -9.55
CA ARG A 19 -7.54 -2.82 -8.47
C ARG A 19 -8.61 -1.71 -8.48
N ALA A 20 -9.88 -2.06 -8.34
CA ALA A 20 -10.97 -1.09 -8.26
C ALA A 20 -10.79 -0.25 -6.98
N LEU A 21 -10.35 0.99 -7.16
CA LEU A 21 -10.03 1.92 -6.11
C LEU A 21 -11.24 2.85 -5.92
N VAL A 22 -11.92 2.74 -4.79
CA VAL A 22 -13.12 3.54 -4.49
C VAL A 22 -12.79 4.54 -3.39
N GLY A 23 -12.95 5.83 -3.67
CA GLY A 23 -12.76 6.93 -2.73
C GLY A 23 -12.80 8.28 -3.44
N ASN A 24 -12.93 9.37 -2.68
CA ASN A 24 -13.06 10.73 -3.22
C ASN A 24 -11.73 11.48 -3.31
N ASP A 25 -10.67 11.01 -2.64
CA ASP A 25 -9.39 11.69 -2.52
C ASP A 25 -8.23 10.69 -2.68
N SER A 26 -7.16 11.09 -3.39
CA SER A 26 -6.05 10.22 -3.74
C SER A 26 -5.28 9.70 -2.52
N GLN A 27 -5.15 10.49 -1.46
CA GLN A 27 -4.53 10.07 -0.21
C GLN A 27 -5.40 9.02 0.49
N ALA A 28 -6.70 9.29 0.62
CA ALA A 28 -7.64 8.37 1.24
C ALA A 28 -7.70 7.03 0.49
N ILE A 29 -7.76 7.08 -0.85
CA ILE A 29 -7.74 5.89 -1.71
C ILE A 29 -6.48 5.07 -1.47
N LEU A 30 -5.30 5.70 -1.47
CA LEU A 30 -4.03 5.01 -1.29
C LEU A 30 -3.98 4.31 0.08
N PHE A 31 -4.36 5.02 1.15
CA PHE A 31 -4.35 4.46 2.50
C PHE A 31 -5.32 3.30 2.67
N LEU A 32 -6.58 3.46 2.25
CA LEU A 32 -7.59 2.40 2.36
C LEU A 32 -7.17 1.15 1.58
N THR A 33 -6.54 1.33 0.42
CA THR A 33 -6.10 0.20 -0.39
C THR A 33 -4.98 -0.57 0.26
N ILE A 34 -3.99 0.15 0.79
CA ILE A 34 -2.85 -0.46 1.49
C ILE A 34 -3.32 -1.16 2.76
N GLU A 35 -4.21 -0.54 3.53
CA GLU A 35 -4.79 -1.13 4.74
C GLU A 35 -5.52 -2.44 4.44
N ARG A 36 -6.33 -2.48 3.38
CA ARG A 36 -7.04 -3.70 2.96
C ARG A 36 -6.10 -4.79 2.46
N ASP A 37 -5.01 -4.42 1.80
CA ASP A 37 -3.96 -5.35 1.36
C ASP A 37 -3.20 -5.94 2.56
N LEU A 38 -2.86 -5.11 3.55
CA LEU A 38 -2.21 -5.53 4.81
C LEU A 38 -3.11 -6.43 5.65
N ARG A 39 -4.40 -6.13 5.76
CA ARG A 39 -5.39 -6.98 6.46
C ARG A 39 -5.74 -8.25 5.69
N ASP A 40 -5.24 -8.37 4.47
CA ASP A 40 -5.48 -9.50 3.58
C ASP A 40 -6.98 -9.82 3.49
N GLU A 41 -7.82 -8.77 3.43
CA GLU A 41 -9.29 -8.88 3.47
C GLU A 41 -9.86 -9.66 2.29
N LEU A 42 -9.12 -9.72 1.19
CA LEU A 42 -9.53 -10.38 -0.04
C LEU A 42 -9.06 -11.84 -0.14
N THR A 43 -8.24 -12.31 0.81
CA THR A 43 -7.75 -13.68 0.82
C THR A 43 -8.61 -14.53 1.75
N HIS A 44 -8.97 -15.73 1.28
CA HIS A 44 -9.79 -16.66 2.04
C HIS A 44 -9.21 -16.89 3.46
N PRO A 45 -10.02 -16.94 4.53
CA PRO A 45 -9.54 -16.99 5.93
C PRO A 45 -8.49 -18.07 6.21
N ARG A 46 -8.57 -19.20 5.49
CA ARG A 46 -7.63 -20.33 5.60
C ARG A 46 -6.21 -20.09 5.05
N VAL A 47 -6.03 -19.09 4.18
CA VAL A 47 -4.74 -18.72 3.59
C VAL A 47 -4.34 -17.29 3.96
N ARG A 48 -5.08 -16.67 4.90
CA ARG A 48 -4.81 -15.32 5.39
C ARG A 48 -3.42 -15.27 6.01
N LYS A 49 -2.56 -14.46 5.42
CA LYS A 49 -1.20 -14.25 5.92
C LYS A 49 -1.18 -13.13 6.95
N GLN A 50 -0.19 -13.13 7.82
CA GLN A 50 -0.05 -12.03 8.79
C GLN A 50 0.23 -10.70 8.07
N PRO A 51 -0.24 -9.57 8.61
CA PRO A 51 0.01 -8.25 8.02
C PRO A 51 1.49 -7.97 7.74
N LEU A 52 2.40 -8.50 8.57
CA LEU A 52 3.84 -8.37 8.39
C LEU A 52 4.36 -9.07 7.12
N GLU A 53 3.80 -10.22 6.77
CA GLU A 53 4.20 -10.98 5.57
C GLU A 53 3.70 -10.28 4.30
N LYS A 54 2.48 -9.72 4.35
CA LYS A 54 1.93 -8.88 3.27
C LYS A 54 2.72 -7.59 3.10
N PHE A 55 3.06 -6.94 4.20
CA PHE A 55 3.96 -5.79 4.21
C PHE A 55 5.27 -6.13 3.49
N TYR A 56 5.95 -7.21 3.90
CA TYR A 56 7.21 -7.62 3.27
C TYR A 56 7.07 -7.81 1.74
N LEU A 57 6.01 -8.51 1.29
CA LEU A 57 5.77 -8.73 -0.13
C LEU A 57 5.51 -7.42 -0.90
N ALA A 58 4.76 -6.50 -0.30
CA ALA A 58 4.47 -5.19 -0.90
C ALA A 58 5.74 -4.33 -1.02
N ILE A 59 6.56 -4.28 0.04
CA ILE A 59 7.82 -3.54 0.05
C ILE A 59 8.80 -4.11 -0.97
N LYS A 60 8.90 -5.45 -1.04
CA LYS A 60 9.72 -6.13 -2.06
C LYS A 60 9.31 -5.71 -3.47
N ARG A 61 8.01 -5.73 -3.77
CA ARG A 61 7.48 -5.30 -5.08
C ARG A 61 7.74 -3.82 -5.39
N ILE A 62 7.63 -2.94 -4.39
CA ILE A 62 7.94 -1.51 -4.53
C ILE A 62 9.43 -1.33 -4.84
N ASN A 63 10.31 -2.02 -4.12
CA ASN A 63 11.76 -1.94 -4.34
C ASN A 63 12.18 -2.47 -5.72
N GLU A 64 11.61 -3.59 -6.15
CA GLU A 64 11.89 -4.21 -7.46
C GLU A 64 11.25 -3.44 -8.63
N SER A 65 10.42 -2.42 -8.35
CA SER A 65 9.79 -1.61 -9.38
C SER A 65 10.68 -0.51 -9.94
N ILE A 66 10.28 0.00 -11.11
CA ILE A 66 10.92 1.12 -11.81
C ILE A 66 10.50 2.51 -11.27
N ILE A 67 9.77 2.57 -10.16
CA ILE A 67 9.32 3.83 -9.55
C ILE A 67 10.53 4.65 -9.07
N GLU A 68 10.41 5.98 -9.03
CA GLU A 68 11.44 6.86 -8.48
C GLU A 68 11.68 6.58 -6.99
N ASP A 69 12.94 6.62 -6.56
CA ASP A 69 13.32 6.30 -5.17
C ASP A 69 12.59 7.16 -4.14
N LYS A 70 12.32 8.43 -4.47
CA LYS A 70 11.53 9.33 -3.61
C LYS A 70 10.10 8.82 -3.39
N ASP A 71 9.47 8.33 -4.45
CA ASP A 71 8.11 7.79 -4.41
C ASP A 71 8.10 6.42 -3.71
N LYS A 72 9.14 5.59 -3.91
CA LYS A 72 9.35 4.34 -3.15
C LYS A 72 9.43 4.60 -1.65
N SER A 73 10.31 5.51 -1.21
CA SER A 73 10.45 5.85 0.21
C SER A 73 9.13 6.37 0.80
N ALA A 74 8.38 7.18 0.05
CA ALA A 74 7.08 7.67 0.48
C ALA A 74 6.04 6.54 0.64
N LEU A 75 5.97 5.61 -0.31
CA LEU A 75 5.08 4.44 -0.21
C LEU A 75 5.47 3.54 0.98
N ILE A 76 6.77 3.26 1.14
CA ILE A 76 7.28 2.46 2.25
C ILE A 76 6.89 3.08 3.60
N GLN A 77 7.05 4.40 3.76
CA GLN A 77 6.66 5.09 4.99
C GLN A 77 5.16 4.98 5.27
N ILE A 78 4.32 5.05 4.24
CA ILE A 78 2.88 4.85 4.37
C ILE A 78 2.55 3.44 4.85
N TYR A 79 3.18 2.43 4.24
CA TYR A 79 3.02 1.03 4.62
C TYR A 79 3.42 0.78 6.08
N ILE A 80 4.52 1.38 6.55
CA ILE A 80 4.98 1.28 7.94
C ILE A 80 3.92 1.85 8.90
N ASN A 81 3.50 3.09 8.66
CA ASN A 81 2.51 3.76 9.52
C ASN A 81 1.19 2.98 9.60
N LEU A 82 0.73 2.38 8.49
CA LEU A 82 -0.50 1.59 8.47
C LEU A 82 -0.33 0.22 9.15
N LEU A 83 0.84 -0.41 9.01
CA LEU A 83 1.14 -1.66 9.70
C LEU A 83 1.16 -1.45 11.22
N GLU A 84 1.87 -0.42 11.70
CA GLU A 84 1.90 -0.04 13.12
C GLU A 84 0.50 0.24 13.66
N LYS A 85 -0.33 0.98 12.91
CA LYS A 85 -1.72 1.24 13.29
C LYS A 85 -2.56 -0.05 13.34
N THR A 86 -2.26 -1.03 12.51
CA THR A 86 -2.98 -2.32 12.46
C THR A 86 -2.51 -3.27 13.56
N GLN A 87 -1.27 -3.15 14.05
CA GLN A 87 -0.72 -3.97 15.14
C GLN A 87 -1.03 -3.39 16.53
N ASN A 88 -1.16 -2.07 16.66
CA ASN A 88 -1.45 -1.38 17.93
C ASN A 88 -2.96 -1.11 18.15
N GLY A 89 -3.84 -1.76 17.39
CA GLY A 89 -5.30 -1.56 17.42
C GLY A 89 -6.07 -2.78 17.92
#